data_AF-W0ALF0-F1
#
_entry.id   AF-W0ALF0-F1
#
_cell.length_a   1.000
_cell.length_b   1.000
_cell.length_c   1.000
_cell.angle_alpha   90.00
_cell.angle_beta   90.00
_cell.angle_gamma   90.00
#
_symmetry.space_group_name_H-M   'P 1'
#
loop_
_entity.id
_entity.type
_entity.pdbx_description
1 polymer ?
#
loop_
_entity_poly.entity_id
_entity_poly.type
_entity_poly.pdbx_seq_one_letter_code
_entity_poly.pdbx_strand_id
1 'polypeptide(L)' 'MSDDDQAGRAPPHRIREIADRLRRLRPDWSNPERYFENRSDLEHDLRRLAKEIDE' A
#
# COMPACT_ATOMS: atom_id res chain seq x y z
N MET A 1 8.92 -13.51 -7.48
CA MET A 1 8.28 -12.25 -7.08
C MET A 1 6.87 -12.68 -6.68
N SER A 2 6.67 -12.91 -5.39
CA SER A 2 5.53 -13.68 -4.88
C SER A 2 4.54 -12.73 -4.24
N ASP A 3 3.43 -12.46 -4.93
CA ASP A 3 2.25 -11.77 -4.40
C ASP A 3 1.49 -12.61 -3.34
N ASP A 4 1.90 -13.86 -3.12
CA ASP A 4 1.24 -14.83 -2.23
C ASP A 4 1.62 -14.68 -0.74
N ASP A 5 2.76 -14.06 -0.41
CA ASP A 5 3.26 -13.96 0.98
C ASP A 5 2.48 -12.93 1.84
N GLN A 6 1.72 -12.03 1.20
CA GLN A 6 0.90 -11.08 1.94
C GLN A 6 -0.30 -11.76 2.61
N ALA A 7 -0.86 -12.82 2.01
CA ALA A 7 -2.09 -13.50 2.43
C ALA A 7 -2.07 -13.98 3.90
N GLY A 8 -0.89 -14.28 4.46
CA GLY A 8 -0.72 -14.76 5.84
C GLY A 8 -0.48 -13.69 6.91
N ARG A 9 -0.35 -12.41 6.56
CA ARG A 9 0.00 -11.35 7.54
C ARG A 9 -1.24 -10.75 8.19
N ALA A 10 -1.33 -10.85 9.53
CA ALA A 10 -2.47 -10.36 10.29
C ALA A 10 -2.79 -8.87 9.99
N PRO A 11 -4.07 -8.46 9.99
CA PRO A 11 -4.52 -7.12 9.58
C PRO A 11 -3.74 -5.95 10.20
N PRO A 12 -3.35 -5.97 11.49
CA PRO A 12 -2.60 -4.87 12.11
C PRO A 12 -1.22 -4.62 11.50
N HIS A 13 -0.55 -5.67 11.00
CA HIS A 13 0.77 -5.54 10.38
C HIS A 13 0.67 -4.92 8.98
N ARG A 14 -0.37 -5.28 8.21
CA ARG A 14 -0.62 -4.70 6.89
C ARG A 14 -0.98 -3.21 7.00
N ILE A 15 -1.83 -2.85 7.96
CA ILE A 15 -2.15 -1.44 8.26
C ILE A 15 -0.88 -0.63 8.52
N ARG A 16 0.01 -1.16 9.37
CA ARG A 16 1.26 -0.48 9.73
C ARG A 16 2.18 -0.28 8.52
N GLU A 17 2.28 -1.29 7.66
CA GLU A 17 3.10 -1.20 6.45
C GLU A 17 2.57 -0.15 5.46
N ILE A 18 1.25 -0.14 5.23
CA ILE A 18 0.61 0.86 4.37
C ILE A 18 0.81 2.27 4.95
N ALA A 19 0.65 2.44 6.26
CA ALA A 19 0.89 3.72 6.93
C ALA A 19 2.34 4.20 6.77
N ASP A 20 3.32 3.30 6.87
CA ASP A 20 4.74 3.63 6.68
C ASP A 20 5.07 4.01 5.23
N ARG A 21 4.49 3.31 4.25
CA ARG A 21 4.63 3.65 2.83
C ARG A 21 3.97 4.99 2.51
N LEU A 22 2.78 5.25 3.03
CA LEU A 22 2.08 6.53 2.89
C LEU A 22 2.88 7.68 3.49
N ARG A 23 3.50 7.50 4.67
CA ARG A 23 4.36 8.51 5.31
C ARG A 23 5.56 8.89 4.43
N ARG A 24 6.08 7.93 3.66
CA ARG A 24 7.23 8.12 2.75
C ARG A 24 6.83 8.62 1.37
N LEU A 25 5.54 8.65 1.05
CA LEU A 25 5.05 9.13 -0.23
C LEU A 25 5.32 10.64 -0.33
N ARG A 26 6.21 11.00 -1.25
CA ARG A 26 6.60 12.38 -1.53
C ARG A 26 6.65 12.60 -3.04
N PRO A 27 6.20 13.77 -3.51
CA PRO A 27 6.39 14.14 -4.90
C PRO A 27 7.89 14.23 -5.20
N ASP A 28 8.30 13.56 -6.27
CA ASP A 28 9.63 13.64 -6.83
C ASP A 28 9.53 14.45 -8.13
N TRP A 29 10.09 15.67 -8.13
CA TRP A 29 10.03 16.55 -9.30
C TRP A 29 10.88 16.06 -10.47
N SER A 30 11.84 15.17 -10.22
CA SER A 30 12.61 14.50 -11.28
C SER A 30 11.86 13.31 -11.88
N ASN A 31 10.88 12.75 -11.16
CA ASN A 31 10.06 11.64 -11.63
C ASN A 31 8.64 11.73 -11.04
N PRO A 32 7.77 12.58 -11.61
CA PRO A 32 6.43 12.79 -11.10
C PRO A 32 5.54 11.55 -11.27
N GLU A 33 5.75 10.76 -12.34
CA GLU A 33 4.99 9.53 -12.61
C GLU A 33 5.09 8.54 -11.46
N ARG A 34 6.30 8.36 -10.92
CA ARG A 34 6.56 7.49 -9.78
C ARG A 34 5.74 7.85 -8.54
N TYR A 35 5.42 9.13 -8.32
CA TYR A 35 4.52 9.52 -7.23
C TYR A 35 3.10 9.02 -7.48
N PHE A 36 2.58 9.19 -8.70
CA PHE A 36 1.23 8.76 -9.06
C PHE A 36 1.09 7.24 -9.09
N GLU A 37 2.12 6.51 -9.54
CA GLU A 37 2.20 5.04 -9.47
C GLU A 37 2.15 4.56 -8.02
N ASN A 38 3.09 5.02 -7.18
CA ASN A 38 3.13 4.65 -5.77
C ASN A 38 1.83 5.00 -5.03
N ARG A 39 1.19 6.12 -5.39
CA ARG A 39 -0.10 6.52 -4.83
C ARG A 39 -1.21 5.55 -5.26
N SER A 40 -1.24 5.16 -6.53
CA SER A 40 -2.24 4.22 -7.07
C SER A 40 -2.11 2.84 -6.43
N ASP A 41 -0.88 2.37 -6.25
CA ASP A 41 -0.60 1.10 -5.56
C ASP A 41 -1.08 1.15 -4.11
N LEU A 42 -0.78 2.24 -3.39
CA LEU A 42 -1.26 2.44 -2.02
C LEU A 42 -2.78 2.47 -1.92
N GLU A 43 -3.45 3.07 -2.89
CA GLU A 43 -4.91 3.09 -2.95
C GLU A 43 -5.48 1.68 -3.16
N HIS A 44 -4.86 0.89 -4.02
CA HIS A 44 -5.25 -0.51 -4.24
C HIS A 44 -5.09 -1.35 -2.96
N ASP A 45 -3.94 -1.23 -2.29
CA ASP A 45 -3.64 -1.94 -1.05
C ASP A 45 -4.63 -1.57 0.06
N LEU A 46 -4.99 -0.29 0.19
CA LEU A 46 -5.99 0.19 1.14
C LEU A 46 -7.39 -0.37 0.85
N ARG A 47 -7.82 -0.39 -0.41
CA ARG A 47 -9.12 -0.95 -0.80
C ARG A 47 -9.20 -2.44 -0.50
N ARG A 48 -8.13 -3.19 -0.76
CA ARG A 48 -8.04 -4.62 -0.45
C ARG A 48 -8.15 -4.85 1.05
N LEU A 49 -7.39 -4.11 1.84
CA LEU A 49 -7.41 -4.21 3.31
C LEU A 49 -8.78 -3.85 3.89
N ALA A 50 -9.44 -2.80 3.38
CA ALA A 50 -10.79 -2.44 3.81
C ALA A 50 -11.78 -3.59 3.58
N LYS A 51 -11.71 -4.23 2.40
CA LYS A 51 -12.54 -5.40 2.09
C LYS A 51 -12.28 -6.56 3.06
N GLU A 52 -11.02 -6.84 3.39
CA GLU A 52 -10.65 -7.90 4.35
C GLU A 52 -11.09 -7.63 5.80
N ILE A 53 -11.32 -6.36 6.18
CA ILE A 53 -11.82 -5.99 7.50
C ILE A 53 -13.35 -6.08 7.56
N ASP A 54 -14.02 -5.78 6.44
CA ASP A 54 -15.48 -5.83 6.34
C ASP A 54 -16.03 -7.26 6.15
N GLU A 55 -15.21 -8.21 5.70
CA GLU A 55 -15.53 -9.66 5.58
C GLU A 55 -15.24 -10.45 6.87
#